data_AF-A0A2U3E156-F1
#
_entry.id   AF-A0A2U3E156-F1
#
_cell.length_a   1.000
_cell.length_b   1.000
_cell.length_c   1.000
_cell.angle_alpha   90.00
_cell.angle_beta   90.00
_cell.angle_gamma   90.00
#
_symmetry.space_group_name_H-M   'P 1'
#
loop_
_entity.id
_entity.type
_entity.pdbx_description
1 polymer ?
#
loop_
_entity_poly.entity_id
_entity_poly.type
_entity_poly.pdbx_seq_one_letter_code
_entity_poly.pdbx_strand_id
1 'polypeptide(L)'
;MMDSGCIDQLSRIPVARARKVKAATLQPLDSPFLARAKTLHQQSALVAIPRLQSHHIAPHARAAALAMAAPCQILVMASGNGSNFQALLDAVAVGRIPNSRICRLIVNRGKAYATTRADKHGVPWEYFNLISNGFQQKGERDPERLQRARDEYDAALAKKVLALDTRPQLIVLAGWMYIFGERFLDPISAAGIKVINLHPALPGKYDGAHAIERAFEDFKAGKLENNKTGIMVHNVIKQVDQGEAILTREVECLPGDDLETLEQRIHSHEHELIVEATAKLVGEIMAQKQ
;
A
#
# COMPACT_ATOMS: atom_id res chain seq x y z
N MET A 1 1.32 10.00 -56.51
CA MET A 1 2.74 10.31 -56.78
C MET A 1 3.34 10.67 -55.42
N MET A 2 3.87 9.67 -54.71
CA MET A 2 5.31 9.41 -54.54
C MET A 2 5.94 10.50 -53.65
N ASP A 3 6.49 10.25 -52.46
CA ASP A 3 7.34 9.11 -52.11
C ASP A 3 7.19 8.59 -50.68
N SER A 4 7.43 7.29 -50.60
CA SER A 4 7.51 6.42 -49.44
C SER A 4 8.88 5.75 -49.49
N GLY A 5 9.68 5.81 -48.41
CA GLY A 5 10.95 5.09 -48.37
C GLY A 5 11.84 5.42 -47.19
N CYS A 6 11.72 4.65 -46.11
CA CYS A 6 12.91 4.16 -45.41
C CYS A 6 12.58 2.85 -44.70
N ILE A 7 13.14 1.78 -45.27
CA ILE A 7 13.13 0.36 -44.93
C ILE A 7 14.16 0.17 -43.80
N ASP A 8 13.76 -0.32 -42.62
CA ASP A 8 13.84 -1.73 -42.21
C ASP A 8 15.23 -2.36 -42.30
N GLN A 9 16.06 -2.18 -41.27
CA GLN A 9 17.17 -3.10 -40.94
C GLN A 9 17.42 -3.04 -39.43
N LEU A 10 17.09 -4.12 -38.72
CA LEU A 10 17.91 -4.77 -37.68
C LEU A 10 17.08 -5.91 -37.06
N SER A 11 17.09 -7.05 -37.74
CA SER A 11 16.70 -8.33 -37.16
C SER A 11 17.97 -9.14 -36.85
N ARG A 12 17.84 -10.02 -35.85
CA ARG A 12 18.68 -11.19 -35.49
C ARG A 12 19.54 -11.03 -34.23
N ILE A 13 18.92 -11.31 -33.07
CA ILE A 13 19.61 -11.87 -31.90
C ILE A 13 19.05 -13.28 -31.67
N PRO A 14 19.89 -14.33 -31.61
CA PRO A 14 19.42 -15.72 -31.54
C PRO A 14 18.91 -16.12 -30.15
N VAL A 15 17.76 -16.80 -30.14
CA VAL A 15 17.14 -17.45 -28.98
C VAL A 15 17.96 -18.68 -28.57
N ALA A 16 18.58 -18.64 -27.39
CA ALA A 16 19.27 -19.78 -26.81
C ALA A 16 18.28 -20.86 -26.34
N ARG A 17 18.44 -22.08 -26.85
CA ARG A 17 17.68 -23.28 -26.48
C ARG A 17 17.95 -23.67 -25.02
N ALA A 18 16.88 -23.79 -24.22
CA ALA A 18 16.93 -24.40 -22.90
C ALA A 18 17.30 -25.89 -23.00
N ARG A 19 18.44 -26.27 -22.39
CA ARG A 19 18.82 -27.67 -22.19
C ARG A 19 18.05 -28.25 -20.99
N LYS A 20 17.35 -29.36 -21.22
CA LYS A 20 16.76 -30.22 -20.19
C LYS A 20 17.85 -30.74 -19.26
N VAL A 21 17.81 -30.36 -17.98
CA VAL A 21 18.60 -30.98 -16.92
C VAL A 21 17.86 -32.24 -16.47
N LYS A 22 18.52 -33.39 -16.59
CA LYS A 22 18.02 -34.68 -16.07
C LYS A 22 18.07 -34.65 -14.55
N ALA A 23 16.97 -35.07 -13.92
CA ALA A 23 16.90 -35.33 -12.49
C ALA A 23 17.94 -36.38 -12.10
N ALA A 24 18.82 -36.03 -11.16
CA ALA A 24 19.71 -36.96 -10.50
C ALA A 24 18.99 -37.51 -9.26
N THR A 25 18.82 -38.83 -9.26
CA THR A 25 18.25 -39.65 -8.20
C THR A 25 19.10 -39.53 -6.94
N LEU A 26 18.56 -38.94 -5.88
CA LEU A 26 19.15 -38.99 -4.54
C LEU A 26 18.79 -40.33 -3.89
N GLN A 27 19.81 -41.13 -3.58
CA GLN A 27 19.68 -42.32 -2.75
C GLN A 27 19.55 -41.89 -1.26
N PRO A 28 18.72 -42.59 -0.46
CA PRO A 28 18.59 -42.29 0.97
C PRO A 28 19.80 -42.81 1.74
N LEU A 29 20.34 -41.98 2.63
CA LEU A 29 21.27 -42.41 3.67
C LEU A 29 20.47 -42.91 4.87
N ASP A 30 20.55 -44.22 5.10
CA ASP A 30 20.16 -44.88 6.34
C ASP A 30 21.19 -44.57 7.44
N SER A 31 20.76 -44.15 8.63
CA SER A 31 21.32 -44.62 9.90
C SER A 31 20.49 -44.14 11.12
N PRO A 32 20.32 -44.97 12.17
CA PRO A 32 19.25 -44.85 13.15
C PRO A 32 19.72 -44.24 14.47
N PHE A 33 18.89 -43.40 15.09
CA PHE A 33 18.93 -43.21 16.55
C PHE A 33 17.55 -43.44 17.15
N LEU A 34 17.43 -44.62 17.73
CA LEU A 34 16.29 -45.18 18.41
C LEU A 34 16.20 -44.61 19.84
N ALA A 35 15.00 -44.15 20.19
CA ALA A 35 14.28 -44.32 21.45
C ALA A 35 15.00 -44.20 22.81
N ARG A 36 14.37 -43.42 23.71
CA ARG A 36 13.82 -43.99 24.97
C ARG A 36 12.80 -43.07 25.62
N ALA A 37 11.55 -43.53 25.64
CA ALA A 37 10.55 -43.15 26.62
C ALA A 37 10.78 -43.96 27.90
N LYS A 38 10.53 -43.35 29.08
CA LYS A 38 9.93 -44.02 30.24
C LYS A 38 9.49 -43.00 31.30
N THR A 39 8.18 -43.02 31.49
CA THR A 39 7.31 -42.66 32.61
C THR A 39 7.98 -42.50 33.99
N LEU A 40 7.63 -41.45 34.75
CA LEU A 40 7.39 -41.59 36.19
C LEU A 40 6.42 -40.51 36.75
N HIS A 41 5.50 -41.04 37.55
CA HIS A 41 4.52 -40.53 38.50
C HIS A 41 4.42 -39.05 38.92
N GLN A 42 3.14 -38.72 39.18
CA GLN A 42 2.59 -37.59 39.92
C GLN A 42 3.39 -37.19 41.17
N GLN A 43 3.58 -35.88 41.34
CA GLN A 43 3.52 -35.22 42.64
C GLN A 43 3.04 -33.77 42.43
N SER A 44 1.88 -33.48 43.01
CA SER A 44 1.32 -32.14 43.12
C SER A 44 2.19 -31.30 44.04
N ALA A 45 2.77 -30.23 43.50
CA ALA A 45 3.31 -29.13 44.29
C ALA A 45 2.71 -27.84 43.75
N LEU A 46 1.88 -27.18 44.56
CA LEU A 46 1.53 -25.78 44.36
C LEU A 46 2.82 -24.97 44.41
N VAL A 47 3.33 -24.56 43.25
CA VAL A 47 4.34 -23.51 43.16
C VAL A 47 3.59 -22.19 43.07
N ALA A 48 3.75 -21.36 44.09
CA ALA A 48 3.25 -20.00 44.10
C ALA A 48 3.80 -19.25 42.88
N ILE A 49 2.90 -18.75 42.03
CA ILE A 49 3.22 -17.85 40.93
C ILE A 49 3.72 -16.55 41.58
N PRO A 50 4.99 -16.13 41.38
CA PRO A 50 5.36 -14.77 41.72
C PRO A 50 4.58 -13.86 40.78
N ARG A 51 3.86 -12.87 41.32
CA ARG A 51 3.34 -11.76 40.52
C ARG A 51 4.51 -11.20 39.70
N LEU A 52 4.48 -11.44 38.39
CA LEU A 52 5.33 -10.74 37.44
C LEU A 52 4.98 -9.25 37.56
N GLN A 53 5.81 -8.53 38.31
CA GLN A 53 5.87 -7.09 38.21
C GLN A 53 6.13 -6.76 36.74
N SER A 54 5.37 -5.82 36.22
CA SER A 54 5.52 -5.27 34.87
C SER A 54 6.96 -4.78 34.68
N HIS A 55 7.81 -5.62 34.10
CA HIS A 55 9.15 -5.23 33.73
C HIS A 55 9.02 -4.23 32.59
N HIS A 56 9.40 -2.99 32.86
CA HIS A 56 9.73 -2.03 31.81
C HIS A 56 10.82 -2.66 30.94
N ILE A 57 10.42 -3.18 29.78
CA ILE A 57 11.36 -3.66 28.77
C ILE A 57 12.18 -2.45 28.36
N ALA A 58 13.48 -2.47 28.65
CA ALA A 58 14.40 -1.41 28.27
C ALA A 58 14.27 -1.13 26.76
N PRO A 59 14.29 0.13 26.31
CA PRO A 59 14.04 0.50 24.91
C PRO A 59 14.94 -0.24 23.90
N HIS A 60 16.15 -0.63 24.31
CA HIS A 60 17.05 -1.45 23.50
C HIS A 60 16.58 -2.89 23.26
N ALA A 61 15.93 -3.53 24.25
CA ALA A 61 15.40 -4.88 24.10
C ALA A 61 14.15 -4.90 23.20
N ARG A 62 13.33 -3.85 23.24
CA ARG A 62 12.18 -3.67 22.33
C ARG A 62 12.63 -3.41 20.89
N ALA A 63 13.67 -2.61 20.69
CA ALA A 63 14.26 -2.37 19.36
C ALA A 63 14.88 -3.65 18.77
N ALA A 64 15.57 -4.45 19.58
CA ALA A 64 16.13 -5.74 19.16
C ALA A 64 15.04 -6.78 18.84
N ALA A 65 13.96 -6.86 19.62
CA ALA A 65 12.82 -7.71 19.33
C ALA A 65 12.09 -7.31 18.04
N LEU A 66 11.96 -6.00 17.77
CA LEU A 66 11.46 -5.49 16.49
C LEU A 66 12.36 -5.86 15.32
N ALA A 67 13.68 -5.95 15.51
CA ALA A 67 14.62 -6.36 14.46
C ALA A 67 14.58 -7.88 14.16
N MET A 68 14.07 -8.70 15.07
CA MET A 68 13.97 -10.17 14.93
C MET A 68 12.60 -10.63 14.37
N ALA A 69 11.56 -9.80 14.48
CA ALA A 69 10.25 -10.10 13.92
C ALA A 69 10.22 -9.90 12.39
N ALA A 70 9.47 -10.73 11.67
CA ALA A 70 9.31 -10.58 10.22
C ALA A 70 8.75 -9.18 9.86
N PRO A 71 9.28 -8.52 8.81
CA PRO A 71 8.89 -7.15 8.49
C PRO A 71 7.41 -7.02 8.15
N CYS A 72 6.83 -5.89 8.53
CA CYS A 72 5.47 -5.51 8.11
C CYS A 72 5.43 -5.35 6.59
N GLN A 73 4.49 -6.05 5.96
CA GLN A 73 4.33 -6.09 4.50
C GLN A 73 3.32 -5.02 4.08
N ILE A 74 3.78 -4.09 3.26
CA ILE A 74 3.01 -2.94 2.77
C ILE A 74 2.73 -3.14 1.29
N LEU A 75 1.46 -3.07 0.90
CA LEU A 75 1.06 -2.94 -0.50
C LEU A 75 0.72 -1.49 -0.79
N VAL A 76 1.24 -0.94 -1.88
CA VAL A 76 0.92 0.43 -2.31
C VAL A 76 0.05 0.37 -3.56
N MET A 77 -0.94 1.25 -3.65
CA MET A 77 -1.75 1.43 -4.86
C MET A 77 -1.62 2.86 -5.38
N ALA A 78 -1.43 3.02 -6.70
CA ALA A 78 -1.26 4.34 -7.33
C ALA A 78 -1.82 4.38 -8.75
N SER A 79 -2.27 5.55 -9.22
CA SER A 79 -2.77 5.72 -10.59
C SER A 79 -1.86 6.53 -11.51
N GLY A 80 -0.90 7.29 -10.98
CA GLY A 80 -0.19 8.32 -11.77
C GLY A 80 1.31 8.40 -11.51
N ASN A 81 1.80 9.62 -11.22
CA ASN A 81 3.23 9.95 -11.07
C ASN A 81 3.92 9.14 -9.94
N GLY A 82 3.21 8.89 -8.84
CA GLY A 82 3.72 8.14 -7.70
C GLY A 82 4.77 8.88 -6.88
N SER A 83 4.67 10.20 -6.72
CA SER A 83 5.52 10.98 -5.80
C SER A 83 5.37 10.51 -4.35
N ASN A 84 4.13 10.33 -3.88
CA ASN A 84 3.85 9.73 -2.56
C ASN A 84 4.40 8.30 -2.44
N PHE A 85 4.37 7.51 -3.52
CA PHE A 85 5.00 6.19 -3.53
C PHE A 85 6.53 6.27 -3.41
N GLN A 86 7.18 7.26 -4.04
CA GLN A 86 8.61 7.51 -3.88
C GLN A 86 8.95 7.82 -2.41
N ALA A 87 8.19 8.70 -1.78
CA ALA A 87 8.41 9.05 -0.37
C ALA A 87 8.37 7.81 0.54
N LEU A 88 7.41 6.91 0.30
CA LEU A 88 7.31 5.64 1.02
C LEU A 88 8.51 4.72 0.74
N LEU A 89 8.95 4.59 -0.52
CA LEU A 89 10.13 3.80 -0.89
C LEU A 89 11.39 4.29 -0.17
N ASP A 90 11.63 5.60 -0.22
CA ASP A 90 12.80 6.24 0.39
C ASP A 90 12.76 6.04 1.91
N ALA A 91 11.61 6.26 2.54
CA ALA A 91 11.44 6.12 3.98
C ALA A 91 11.61 4.67 4.48
N VAL A 92 11.16 3.67 3.70
CA VAL A 92 11.43 2.26 4.01
C VAL A 92 12.93 1.96 3.88
N ALA A 93 13.59 2.44 2.83
CA ALA A 93 15.01 2.18 2.57
C ALA A 93 15.92 2.72 3.68
N VAL A 94 15.59 3.87 4.25
CA VAL A 94 16.37 4.47 5.36
C VAL A 94 15.85 4.10 6.76
N GLY A 95 14.84 3.23 6.86
CA GLY A 95 14.30 2.76 8.14
C GLY A 95 13.42 3.75 8.90
N ARG A 96 12.94 4.83 8.27
CA ARG A 96 11.95 5.76 8.86
C ARG A 96 10.59 5.09 9.07
N ILE A 97 10.27 4.08 8.27
CA ILE A 97 9.13 3.17 8.48
C ILE A 97 9.71 1.86 9.04
N PRO A 98 9.75 1.69 10.38
CA PRO A 98 10.58 0.67 11.02
C PRO A 98 10.11 -0.74 10.72
N ASN A 99 11.08 -1.67 10.54
CA ASN A 99 10.85 -3.09 10.25
C ASN A 99 9.71 -3.34 9.24
N SER A 100 9.82 -2.74 8.06
CA SER A 100 8.79 -2.82 7.02
C SER A 100 9.37 -3.10 5.64
N ARG A 101 8.51 -3.53 4.72
CA ARG A 101 8.84 -3.77 3.32
C ARG A 101 7.64 -3.46 2.45
N ILE A 102 7.87 -2.74 1.35
CA ILE A 102 6.86 -2.64 0.29
C ILE A 102 6.93 -3.93 -0.53
N CYS A 103 5.89 -4.76 -0.44
CA CYS A 103 5.85 -6.09 -1.05
C CYS A 103 5.27 -6.08 -2.46
N ARG A 104 4.47 -5.06 -2.80
CA ARG A 104 3.78 -4.95 -4.09
C ARG A 104 3.35 -3.51 -4.35
N LEU A 105 3.47 -3.07 -5.60
CA LEU A 105 2.73 -1.93 -6.14
C LEU A 105 1.60 -2.44 -7.06
N ILE A 106 0.39 -1.89 -6.94
CA ILE A 106 -0.68 -2.08 -7.94
C ILE A 106 -1.00 -0.74 -8.60
N VAL A 107 -1.05 -0.73 -9.92
CA VAL A 107 -1.44 0.45 -10.70
C VAL A 107 -2.63 0.15 -11.60
N ASN A 108 -3.49 1.13 -11.82
CA ASN A 108 -4.64 1.02 -12.73
C ASN A 108 -4.51 1.87 -13.99
N ARG A 109 -3.35 2.49 -14.23
CA ARG A 109 -3.03 3.16 -15.50
C ARG A 109 -1.72 2.60 -16.04
N GLY A 110 -1.74 2.10 -17.27
CA GLY A 110 -0.58 1.43 -17.88
C GLY A 110 0.63 2.33 -18.13
N LYS A 111 0.45 3.66 -18.04
CA LYS A 111 1.52 4.67 -18.17
C LYS A 111 1.85 5.35 -16.84
N ALA A 112 1.46 4.78 -15.69
CA ALA A 112 1.78 5.34 -14.39
C ALA A 112 3.30 5.34 -14.16
N TYR A 113 3.91 6.51 -13.99
CA TYR A 113 5.35 6.63 -13.71
C TYR A 113 5.76 5.96 -12.38
N ALA A 114 4.79 5.67 -11.51
CA ALA A 114 4.97 4.84 -10.33
C ALA A 114 5.61 3.46 -10.64
N THR A 115 5.35 2.87 -11.82
CA THR A 115 5.97 1.58 -12.21
C THR A 115 7.47 1.71 -12.42
N THR A 116 7.92 2.80 -13.06
CA THR A 116 9.35 3.11 -13.21
C THR A 116 10.04 3.30 -11.86
N ARG A 117 9.34 3.88 -10.88
CA ARG A 117 9.85 4.00 -9.50
C ARG A 117 9.98 2.62 -8.84
N ALA A 118 8.99 1.76 -9.04
CA ALA A 118 9.01 0.39 -8.53
C ALA A 118 10.18 -0.41 -9.12
N ASP A 119 10.37 -0.36 -10.43
CA ASP A 119 11.48 -1.04 -11.14
C ASP A 119 12.84 -0.61 -10.59
N LYS A 120 13.05 0.70 -10.38
CA LYS A 120 14.29 1.24 -9.81
C LYS A 120 14.59 0.74 -8.40
N HIS A 121 13.57 0.37 -7.63
CA HIS A 121 13.70 -0.10 -6.25
C HIS A 121 13.51 -1.62 -6.11
N GLY A 122 13.38 -2.34 -7.23
CA GLY A 122 13.14 -3.78 -7.23
C GLY A 122 11.82 -4.18 -6.57
N VAL A 123 10.82 -3.30 -6.54
CA VAL A 123 9.49 -3.60 -6.03
C VAL A 123 8.66 -4.22 -7.15
N PRO A 124 8.16 -5.45 -6.98
CA PRO A 124 7.25 -6.05 -7.94
C PRO A 124 6.00 -5.19 -8.10
N TRP A 125 5.55 -4.97 -9.33
CA TRP A 125 4.33 -4.23 -9.61
C TRP A 125 3.38 -5.00 -10.53
N GLU A 126 2.10 -4.64 -10.48
CA GLU A 126 1.07 -5.20 -11.37
C GLU A 126 0.15 -4.11 -11.90
N TYR A 127 -0.22 -4.24 -13.17
CA TYR A 127 -1.24 -3.41 -13.79
C TYR A 127 -2.61 -4.12 -13.75
N PHE A 128 -3.62 -3.44 -13.20
CA PHE A 128 -4.98 -3.95 -13.09
C PHE A 128 -6.01 -2.83 -13.28
N ASN A 129 -6.85 -2.91 -14.31
CA ASN A 129 -7.73 -1.83 -14.75
C ASN A 129 -9.09 -2.35 -15.25
N LEU A 130 -10.14 -1.59 -14.99
CA LEU A 130 -11.53 -1.93 -15.36
C LEU A 130 -11.71 -2.34 -16.83
N ILE A 131 -11.14 -1.55 -17.74
CA ILE A 131 -11.40 -1.72 -19.17
C ILE A 131 -10.47 -2.77 -19.76
N SER A 132 -9.16 -2.64 -19.57
CA SER A 132 -8.21 -3.56 -20.20
C SER A 132 -8.25 -4.98 -19.63
N ASN A 133 -8.77 -5.15 -18.41
CA ASN A 133 -9.00 -6.47 -17.82
C ASN A 133 -10.44 -6.97 -18.05
N GLY A 134 -11.25 -6.26 -18.85
CA GLY A 134 -12.51 -6.78 -19.39
C GLY A 134 -13.73 -6.65 -18.48
N PHE A 135 -13.64 -5.95 -17.34
CA PHE A 135 -14.80 -5.73 -16.46
C PHE A 135 -15.78 -4.71 -17.06
N GLN A 136 -15.27 -3.69 -17.74
CA GLN A 136 -16.06 -2.62 -18.33
C GLN A 136 -15.77 -2.46 -19.82
N GLN A 137 -16.82 -2.44 -20.65
CA GLN A 137 -16.66 -2.09 -22.05
C GLN A 137 -16.28 -0.61 -22.20
N LYS A 138 -15.37 -0.32 -23.12
CA LYS A 138 -14.95 1.07 -23.39
C LYS A 138 -16.15 1.88 -23.89
N GLY A 139 -16.46 2.97 -23.20
CA GLY A 139 -17.58 3.84 -23.55
C GLY A 139 -18.93 3.37 -23.02
N GLU A 140 -18.99 2.33 -22.18
CA GLU A 140 -20.20 1.95 -21.45
C GLU A 140 -20.72 3.14 -20.62
N ARG A 141 -22.05 3.33 -20.64
CA ARG A 141 -22.76 4.42 -19.97
C ARG A 141 -23.95 3.95 -19.16
N ASP A 142 -24.37 2.70 -19.33
CA ASP A 142 -25.46 2.12 -18.56
C ASP A 142 -25.07 2.02 -17.08
N PRO A 143 -25.78 2.70 -16.16
CA PRO A 143 -25.39 2.76 -14.75
C PRO A 143 -25.31 1.40 -14.07
N GLU A 144 -26.22 0.47 -14.39
CA GLU A 144 -26.24 -0.86 -13.78
C GLU A 144 -25.04 -1.70 -14.22
N ARG A 145 -24.69 -1.65 -15.51
CA ARG A 145 -23.48 -2.31 -16.02
C ARG A 145 -22.22 -1.69 -15.48
N LEU A 146 -22.16 -0.36 -15.35
CA LEU A 146 -21.02 0.32 -14.72
C LEU A 146 -20.86 -0.11 -13.26
N GLN A 147 -21.94 -0.15 -12.48
CA GLN A 147 -21.89 -0.60 -11.10
C GLN A 147 -21.46 -2.07 -10.99
N ARG A 148 -22.03 -2.95 -11.83
CA ARG A 148 -21.65 -4.37 -11.88
C ARG A 148 -20.16 -4.55 -12.21
N ALA A 149 -19.65 -3.80 -13.20
CA ALA A 149 -18.24 -3.82 -13.55
C ALA A 149 -17.34 -3.38 -12.40
N ARG A 150 -17.74 -2.37 -11.62
CA ARG A 150 -17.03 -1.94 -10.42
C ARG A 150 -17.02 -3.03 -9.36
N ASP A 151 -18.16 -3.64 -9.07
CA ASP A 151 -18.28 -4.71 -8.08
C ASP A 151 -17.41 -5.93 -8.44
N GLU A 152 -17.43 -6.34 -9.71
CA GLU A 152 -16.63 -7.46 -10.21
C GLU A 152 -15.13 -7.16 -10.17
N TYR A 153 -14.73 -5.93 -10.55
CA TYR A 153 -13.34 -5.48 -10.46
C TYR A 153 -12.85 -5.42 -9.02
N ASP A 154 -13.62 -4.85 -8.11
CA ASP A 154 -13.28 -4.71 -6.69
C ASP A 154 -13.12 -6.09 -6.03
N ALA A 155 -14.04 -7.03 -6.32
CA ALA A 155 -13.94 -8.42 -5.86
C ALA A 155 -12.69 -9.12 -6.41
N ALA A 156 -12.40 -8.94 -7.70
CA ALA A 156 -11.23 -9.54 -8.34
C ALA A 156 -9.92 -8.96 -7.80
N LEU A 157 -9.87 -7.66 -7.52
CA LEU A 157 -8.72 -6.99 -6.93
C LEU A 157 -8.48 -7.47 -5.49
N ALA A 158 -9.52 -7.59 -4.67
CA ALA A 158 -9.37 -8.15 -3.32
C ALA A 158 -8.86 -9.58 -3.35
N LYS A 159 -9.42 -10.44 -4.22
CA LYS A 159 -8.93 -11.81 -4.41
C LYS A 159 -7.45 -11.83 -4.78
N LYS A 160 -7.03 -10.94 -5.67
CA LYS A 160 -5.63 -10.80 -6.11
C LYS A 160 -4.71 -10.41 -4.95
N VAL A 161 -5.10 -9.42 -4.14
CA VAL A 161 -4.34 -9.02 -2.94
C VAL A 161 -4.23 -10.16 -1.94
N LEU A 162 -5.32 -10.88 -1.69
CA LEU A 162 -5.38 -11.98 -0.72
C LEU A 162 -4.63 -13.24 -1.18
N ALA A 163 -4.43 -13.41 -2.48
CA ALA A 163 -3.71 -14.52 -3.09
C ALA A 163 -2.20 -14.27 -3.21
N LEU A 164 -1.68 -13.12 -2.78
CA LEU A 164 -0.24 -12.87 -2.75
C LEU A 164 0.45 -13.84 -1.77
N ASP A 165 1.55 -14.45 -2.21
CA ASP A 165 2.39 -15.33 -1.37
C ASP A 165 2.83 -14.63 -0.07
N THR A 166 3.11 -13.33 -0.19
CA THR A 166 3.39 -12.44 0.94
C THR A 166 2.19 -11.55 1.17
N ARG A 167 1.34 -11.92 2.13
CA ARG A 167 0.13 -11.16 2.46
C ARG A 167 0.49 -9.81 3.10
N PRO A 168 0.00 -8.67 2.56
CA PRO A 168 0.19 -7.38 3.19
C PRO A 168 -0.59 -7.29 4.50
N GLN A 169 -0.10 -6.51 5.47
CA GLN A 169 -0.86 -6.10 6.65
C GLN A 169 -1.39 -4.67 6.53
N LEU A 170 -0.84 -3.90 5.60
CA LEU A 170 -1.22 -2.52 5.33
C LEU A 170 -1.29 -2.27 3.83
N ILE A 171 -2.38 -1.66 3.38
CA ILE A 171 -2.56 -1.13 2.03
C ILE A 171 -2.53 0.40 2.12
N VAL A 172 -1.66 1.04 1.33
CA VAL A 172 -1.53 2.50 1.27
C VAL A 172 -1.96 2.98 -0.12
N LEU A 173 -3.01 3.79 -0.15
CA LEU A 173 -3.49 4.45 -1.36
C LEU A 173 -2.72 5.75 -1.56
N ALA A 174 -1.74 5.72 -2.47
CA ALA A 174 -0.83 6.82 -2.76
C ALA A 174 -1.19 7.45 -4.12
N GLY A 175 -2.32 8.17 -4.16
CA GLY A 175 -2.88 8.72 -5.40
C GLY A 175 -3.62 7.66 -6.23
N TRP A 176 -4.39 6.81 -5.55
CA TRP A 176 -5.28 5.83 -6.18
C TRP A 176 -6.62 6.50 -6.53
N MET A 177 -7.01 6.45 -7.80
CA MET A 177 -8.14 7.26 -8.32
C MET A 177 -9.46 6.49 -8.43
N TYR A 178 -9.58 5.33 -7.78
CA TYR A 178 -10.80 4.53 -7.75
C TYR A 178 -11.35 4.44 -6.32
N ILE A 179 -12.66 4.62 -6.19
CA ILE A 179 -13.38 4.41 -4.93
C ILE A 179 -13.60 2.91 -4.73
N PHE A 180 -13.39 2.40 -3.52
CA PHE A 180 -13.65 1.01 -3.19
C PHE A 180 -15.04 0.81 -2.63
N GLY A 181 -15.75 -0.19 -3.17
CA GLY A 181 -16.96 -0.73 -2.60
C GLY A 181 -16.68 -1.87 -1.60
N GLU A 182 -17.76 -2.37 -1.00
CA GLU A 182 -17.76 -3.48 -0.03
C GLU A 182 -17.12 -4.75 -0.60
N ARG A 183 -17.24 -4.97 -1.91
CA ARG A 183 -16.62 -6.10 -2.61
C ARG A 183 -15.09 -6.14 -2.50
N PHE A 184 -14.45 -4.99 -2.30
CA PHE A 184 -13.04 -4.91 -1.96
C PHE A 184 -12.83 -4.81 -0.44
N LEU A 185 -13.54 -3.92 0.25
CA LEU A 185 -13.26 -3.57 1.65
C LEU A 185 -13.55 -4.72 2.62
N ASP A 186 -14.67 -5.42 2.48
CA ASP A 186 -15.09 -6.47 3.41
C ASP A 186 -14.08 -7.63 3.49
N PRO A 187 -13.66 -8.27 2.37
CA PRO A 187 -12.71 -9.37 2.44
C PRO A 187 -11.32 -8.93 2.91
N ILE A 188 -10.92 -7.69 2.63
CA ILE A 188 -9.63 -7.12 3.08
C ILE A 188 -9.65 -6.89 4.60
N SER A 189 -10.74 -6.32 5.12
CA SER A 189 -10.96 -6.13 6.56
C SER A 189 -11.05 -7.47 7.30
N ALA A 190 -11.79 -8.45 6.76
CA ALA A 190 -11.90 -9.79 7.34
C ALA A 190 -10.55 -10.53 7.39
N ALA A 191 -9.60 -10.18 6.51
CA ALA A 191 -8.24 -10.68 6.53
C ALA A 191 -7.31 -9.93 7.50
N GLY A 192 -7.82 -8.95 8.25
CA GLY A 192 -7.06 -8.13 9.20
C GLY A 192 -6.11 -7.13 8.54
N ILE A 193 -6.37 -6.76 7.28
CA ILE A 193 -5.50 -5.85 6.52
C ILE A 193 -6.05 -4.42 6.65
N LYS A 194 -5.24 -3.50 7.18
CA LYS A 194 -5.61 -2.08 7.25
C LYS A 194 -5.49 -1.42 5.87
N VAL A 195 -6.38 -0.49 5.55
CA VAL A 195 -6.33 0.30 4.30
C VAL A 195 -6.36 1.78 4.67
N ILE A 196 -5.38 2.55 4.18
CA ILE A 196 -5.31 3.99 4.40
C ILE A 196 -5.20 4.76 3.10
N ASN A 197 -5.72 5.99 3.10
CA ASN A 197 -5.62 6.91 1.97
C ASN A 197 -5.07 8.25 2.44
N LEU A 198 -4.27 8.89 1.57
CA LEU A 198 -3.94 10.30 1.69
C LEU A 198 -4.93 11.11 0.86
N HIS A 199 -5.52 12.14 1.46
CA HIS A 199 -6.47 13.05 0.83
C HIS A 199 -6.06 14.51 1.08
N PRO A 200 -6.02 15.38 0.05
CA PRO A 200 -5.61 16.77 0.21
C PRO A 200 -6.75 17.67 0.70
N ALA A 201 -7.33 17.29 1.83
CA ALA A 201 -8.23 18.14 2.61
C ALA A 201 -8.20 17.77 4.10
N LEU A 202 -8.73 18.64 4.94
CA LEU A 202 -8.99 18.34 6.34
C LEU A 202 -10.25 17.44 6.49
N PRO A 203 -10.41 16.71 7.61
CA PRO A 203 -11.60 15.89 7.84
C PRO A 203 -12.91 16.68 7.69
N GLY A 204 -13.85 16.12 6.92
CA GLY A 204 -15.15 16.76 6.64
C GLY A 204 -15.08 17.94 5.68
N LYS A 205 -13.95 18.16 5.00
CA LYS A 205 -13.77 19.19 3.97
C LYS A 205 -13.43 18.53 2.64
N TYR A 206 -14.05 19.02 1.57
CA TYR A 206 -13.69 18.71 0.17
C TYR A 206 -13.54 17.22 -0.16
N ASP A 207 -14.50 16.37 0.23
CA ASP A 207 -14.49 14.94 -0.08
C ASP A 207 -14.48 14.67 -1.60
N GLY A 208 -13.71 13.68 -2.04
CA GLY A 208 -13.64 13.26 -3.44
C GLY A 208 -12.72 14.12 -4.31
N ALA A 209 -12.90 13.98 -5.62
CA ALA A 209 -12.01 14.59 -6.62
C ALA A 209 -11.99 16.12 -6.55
N HIS A 210 -10.92 16.72 -7.07
CA HIS A 210 -10.73 18.17 -7.17
C HIS A 210 -10.78 18.91 -5.83
N ALA A 211 -10.25 18.28 -4.78
CA ALA A 211 -10.28 18.87 -3.43
C ALA A 211 -9.41 20.13 -3.33
N ILE A 212 -8.24 20.14 -3.98
CA ILE A 212 -7.33 21.29 -3.97
C ILE A 212 -7.96 22.47 -4.71
N GLU A 213 -8.53 22.22 -5.88
CA GLU A 213 -9.19 23.21 -6.72
C GLU A 213 -10.38 23.86 -5.97
N ARG A 214 -11.22 23.04 -5.33
CA ARG A 214 -12.34 23.56 -4.52
C ARG A 214 -11.87 24.38 -3.32
N ALA A 215 -10.81 23.94 -2.63
CA ALA A 215 -10.21 24.71 -1.53
C ALA A 215 -9.62 26.04 -2.02
N PHE A 216 -9.00 26.04 -3.20
CA PHE A 216 -8.46 27.24 -3.83
C PHE A 216 -9.58 28.21 -4.23
N GLU A 217 -10.67 27.73 -4.82
CA GLU A 217 -11.84 28.54 -5.15
C GLU A 217 -12.43 29.23 -3.91
N ASP A 218 -12.56 28.50 -2.80
CA ASP A 218 -13.01 29.06 -1.53
C ASP A 218 -12.02 30.09 -0.94
N PHE A 219 -10.71 29.86 -1.08
CA PHE A 219 -9.69 30.84 -0.72
C PHE A 219 -9.83 32.13 -1.53
N LYS A 220 -9.96 32.03 -2.86
CA LYS A 220 -10.16 33.18 -3.75
C LYS A 220 -11.45 33.93 -3.46
N ALA A 221 -12.48 33.22 -2.99
CA ALA A 221 -13.75 33.81 -2.58
C ALA A 221 -13.76 34.35 -1.13
N GLY A 222 -12.67 34.22 -0.38
CA GLY A 222 -12.60 34.64 1.03
C GLY A 222 -13.48 33.80 1.97
N LYS A 223 -13.84 32.58 1.57
CA LYS A 223 -14.69 31.63 2.32
C LYS A 223 -13.88 30.65 3.17
N LEU A 224 -12.59 30.53 2.91
CA LEU A 224 -11.72 29.61 3.62
C LEU A 224 -11.38 30.17 5.01
N GLU A 225 -11.74 29.42 6.05
CA GLU A 225 -11.49 29.83 7.44
C GLU A 225 -9.99 30.00 7.68
N ASN A 226 -9.59 31.19 8.17
CA ASN A 226 -8.21 31.57 8.43
C ASN A 226 -7.25 31.36 7.23
N ASN A 227 -7.77 31.33 6.00
CA ASN A 227 -7.03 30.96 4.79
C ASN A 227 -6.32 29.60 4.89
N LYS A 228 -6.93 28.62 5.58
CA LYS A 228 -6.34 27.28 5.77
C LYS A 228 -7.12 26.19 5.07
N THR A 229 -6.41 25.40 4.27
CA THR A 229 -6.82 24.06 3.85
C THR A 229 -6.00 23.03 4.63
N GLY A 230 -5.90 21.80 4.17
CA GLY A 230 -5.00 20.83 4.75
C GLY A 230 -4.93 19.52 3.98
N ILE A 231 -4.30 18.56 4.61
CA ILE A 231 -4.15 17.17 4.14
C ILE A 231 -4.48 16.25 5.31
N MET A 232 -4.96 15.05 4.99
CA MET A 232 -5.17 14.00 5.97
C MET A 232 -4.72 12.65 5.43
N VAL A 233 -4.31 11.79 6.36
CA VAL A 233 -4.24 10.34 6.12
C VAL A 233 -5.31 9.69 6.99
N HIS A 234 -6.18 8.90 6.40
CA HIS A 234 -7.35 8.33 7.10
C HIS A 234 -7.54 6.85 6.75
N ASN A 235 -8.27 6.13 7.61
CA ASN A 235 -8.72 4.78 7.31
C ASN A 235 -9.71 4.80 6.14
N VAL A 236 -9.60 3.87 5.21
CA VAL A 236 -10.55 3.80 4.08
C VAL A 236 -11.80 3.04 4.51
N ILE A 237 -12.95 3.67 4.30
CA ILE A 237 -14.29 3.10 4.50
C ILE A 237 -15.11 3.26 3.21
N LYS A 238 -16.36 2.79 3.22
CA LYS A 238 -17.27 2.90 2.07
C LYS A 238 -17.54 4.36 1.67
N GLN A 239 -17.68 5.25 2.65
CA GLN A 239 -17.84 6.67 2.42
C GLN A 239 -16.50 7.29 2.00
N VAL A 240 -16.51 7.94 0.84
CA VAL A 240 -15.33 8.55 0.22
C VAL A 240 -14.75 9.60 1.16
N ASP A 241 -13.46 9.46 1.49
CA ASP A 241 -12.68 10.40 2.31
C ASP A 241 -13.28 10.74 3.69
N GLN A 242 -14.15 9.88 4.23
CA GLN A 242 -14.84 10.11 5.51
C GLN A 242 -14.45 9.13 6.63
N GLY A 243 -13.40 8.34 6.43
CA GLY A 243 -12.92 7.47 7.50
C GLY A 243 -12.18 8.24 8.59
N GLU A 244 -11.98 7.59 9.73
CA GLU A 244 -11.28 8.19 10.86
C GLU A 244 -9.86 8.64 10.46
N ALA A 245 -9.58 9.92 10.70
CA ALA A 245 -8.28 10.52 10.42
C ALA A 245 -7.22 9.98 11.39
N ILE A 246 -6.11 9.52 10.82
CA ILE A 246 -4.95 9.01 11.56
C ILE A 246 -3.99 10.15 11.87
N LEU A 247 -3.72 10.99 10.87
CA LEU A 247 -2.94 12.23 10.99
C LEU A 247 -3.53 13.28 10.05
N THR A 248 -3.40 14.54 10.44
CA THR A 248 -3.79 15.70 9.64
C THR A 248 -2.70 16.76 9.68
N ARG A 249 -2.68 17.64 8.70
CA ARG A 249 -1.83 18.82 8.68
C ARG A 249 -2.56 19.95 7.97
N GLU A 250 -2.61 21.10 8.61
CA GLU A 250 -3.11 22.32 7.98
C GLU A 250 -2.08 22.83 6.96
N VAL A 251 -2.57 23.42 5.88
CA VAL A 251 -1.76 24.07 4.85
C VAL A 251 -2.33 25.46 4.63
N GLU A 252 -1.49 26.48 4.77
CA GLU A 252 -1.87 27.86 4.57
C GLU A 252 -1.95 28.20 3.07
N CYS A 253 -3.03 28.89 2.69
CA CYS A 253 -3.18 29.57 1.41
C CYS A 253 -2.67 31.01 1.57
N LEU A 254 -1.67 31.39 0.78
CA LEU A 254 -0.98 32.67 0.89
C LEU A 254 -1.58 33.72 -0.04
N PRO A 255 -1.59 35.01 0.36
CA PRO A 255 -1.94 36.10 -0.54
C PRO A 255 -1.11 36.04 -1.83
N GLY A 256 -1.78 36.01 -2.97
CA GLY A 256 -1.13 35.94 -4.29
C GLY A 256 -0.92 34.52 -4.83
N ASP A 257 -1.31 33.47 -4.09
CA ASP A 257 -1.29 32.11 -4.62
C ASP A 257 -2.13 31.98 -5.90
N ASP A 258 -1.62 31.16 -6.82
CA ASP A 258 -2.39 30.49 -7.85
C ASP A 258 -2.60 29.02 -7.49
N LEU A 259 -3.31 28.28 -8.33
CA LEU A 259 -3.60 26.88 -8.08
C LEU A 259 -2.32 26.04 -8.05
N GLU A 260 -1.36 26.33 -8.93
CA GLU A 260 -0.12 25.58 -9.05
C GLU A 260 0.75 25.76 -7.80
N THR A 261 0.89 26.99 -7.28
CA THR A 261 1.67 27.24 -6.05
C THR A 261 1.04 26.57 -4.83
N LEU A 262 -0.29 26.55 -4.73
CA LEU A 262 -0.99 25.83 -3.66
C LEU A 262 -0.83 24.31 -3.79
N GLU A 263 -1.00 23.75 -4.99
CA GLU A 263 -0.79 22.32 -5.25
C GLU A 263 0.62 21.88 -4.87
N GLN A 264 1.65 22.63 -5.30
CA GLN A 264 3.04 22.35 -4.95
C GLN A 264 3.25 22.36 -3.43
N ARG A 265 2.66 23.33 -2.73
CA ARG A 265 2.75 23.42 -1.27
C ARG A 265 2.07 22.24 -0.59
N ILE A 266 0.85 21.90 -0.99
CA ILE A 266 0.12 20.74 -0.47
C ILE A 266 0.94 19.46 -0.68
N HIS A 267 1.40 19.20 -1.91
CA HIS A 267 2.18 18.00 -2.22
C HIS A 267 3.49 17.90 -1.44
N SER A 268 4.12 19.04 -1.08
CA SER A 268 5.32 19.03 -0.23
C SER A 268 5.03 18.52 1.19
N HIS A 269 3.83 18.77 1.70
CA HIS A 269 3.40 18.28 3.02
C HIS A 269 2.90 16.83 2.97
N GLU A 270 2.32 16.39 1.84
CA GLU A 270 1.79 15.03 1.67
C GLU A 270 2.85 13.95 1.89
N HIS A 271 4.05 14.15 1.35
CA HIS A 271 5.12 13.14 1.38
C HIS A 271 5.51 12.79 2.81
N GLU A 272 5.62 13.81 3.65
CA GLU A 272 5.98 13.63 5.04
C GLU A 272 4.80 13.03 5.83
N LEU A 273 3.56 13.50 5.62
CA LEU A 273 2.39 13.01 6.34
C LEU A 273 2.10 11.53 6.04
N ILE A 274 2.20 11.10 4.78
CA ILE A 274 1.95 9.70 4.41
C ILE A 274 3.00 8.76 5.00
N VAL A 275 4.26 9.21 5.10
CA VAL A 275 5.35 8.46 5.73
C VAL A 275 5.12 8.34 7.24
N GLU A 276 4.81 9.45 7.92
CA GLU A 276 4.51 9.48 9.36
C GLU A 276 3.34 8.56 9.71
N ALA A 277 2.23 8.66 8.97
CA ALA A 277 1.04 7.84 9.21
C ALA A 277 1.31 6.35 8.95
N THR A 278 2.06 6.03 7.90
CA THR A 278 2.46 4.65 7.58
C THR A 278 3.36 4.09 8.68
N ALA A 279 4.36 4.85 9.14
CA ALA A 279 5.24 4.44 10.22
C ALA A 279 4.47 4.19 11.53
N LYS A 280 3.53 5.07 11.88
CA LYS A 280 2.64 4.92 13.04
C LYS A 280 1.86 3.60 12.98
N LEU A 281 1.18 3.34 11.86
CA LEU A 281 0.38 2.12 11.70
C LEU A 281 1.23 0.85 11.67
N VAL A 282 2.41 0.88 11.04
CA VAL A 282 3.35 -0.24 11.10
C VAL A 282 3.74 -0.53 12.55
N GLY A 283 4.04 0.50 13.34
CA GLY A 283 4.32 0.34 14.78
C GLY A 283 3.18 -0.33 15.55
N GLU A 284 1.93 0.06 15.30
CA GLU A 284 0.75 -0.56 15.91
C GLU A 284 0.58 -2.03 15.48
N ILE A 285 0.66 -2.31 14.18
CA ILE A 285 0.52 -3.66 13.62
C ILE A 285 1.58 -4.59 14.23
N MET A 286 2.82 -4.12 14.35
CA MET A 286 3.90 -4.90 14.92
C MET A 286 3.77 -5.09 16.43
N ALA A 287 3.17 -4.14 17.15
CA ALA A 287 2.89 -4.28 18.57
C ALA A 287 1.77 -5.30 18.86
N GLN A 288 0.79 -5.45 17.97
CA GLN A 288 -0.30 -6.43 18.12
C GLN A 288 0.13 -7.89 17.87
N LYS A 289 1.29 -8.09 17.23
CA LYS A 289 1.86 -9.43 16.96
C LYS A 289 2.72 -9.96 18.10
N GLN A 290 3.04 -9.13 19.09
CA GLN A 290 3.85 -9.48 20.26
C GLN A 290 2.94 -9.91 21.42
#